data_AF-A0A0F8YRY9-F1
#
_entry.id   AF-A0A0F8YRY9-F1
#
_cell.length_a   1.000
_cell.length_b   1.000
_cell.length_c   1.000
_cell.angle_alpha   90.00
_cell.angle_beta   90.00
_cell.angle_gamma   90.00
#
_symmetry.space_group_name_H-M   'P 1'
#
loop_
_entity.id
_entity.type
_entity.pdbx_description
1 polymer ?
#
loop_
_entity_poly.entity_id
_entity_poly.type
_entity_poly.pdbx_seq_one_letter_code
_entity_poly.pdbx_strand_id
1 'polypeptide(L)'
;MTSKTKQPIKYMSAREFHETGYLFELNRCFLHPLGLALEVKTDPHDPKFESSISGIWDYRDDEEGMRFGELGADDQKKADVIEKLRSDRVAARVSKLGYWIQPCKVEEKAASDVPSSGHAIEMPKVDPPRASDRAVILEKRLSLLPLEERLRALDLEIYVSSEEAVPLELVHTGEALVTVTAKYMNAITTVIWLTRTCTRYSSGLDSTTRKLIFRLRKP
;
A
#
# COMPACT_ATOMS: atom_id res chain seq x y z
N MET A 1 15.91 17.98 33.97
CA MET A 1 15.62 17.07 32.83
C MET A 1 16.20 15.71 33.16
N THR A 2 15.36 14.74 33.53
CA THR A 2 15.81 13.37 33.81
C THR A 2 16.13 12.69 32.48
N SER A 3 17.41 12.40 32.25
CA SER A 3 17.87 11.60 31.12
C SER A 3 17.14 10.26 31.13
N LYS A 4 16.21 10.04 30.19
CA LYS A 4 15.63 8.71 29.95
C LYS A 4 16.79 7.78 29.61
N THR A 5 17.10 6.85 30.52
CA THR A 5 18.02 5.75 30.24
C THR A 5 17.50 5.00 29.03
N LYS A 6 18.31 4.98 27.97
CA LYS A 6 18.00 4.28 26.72
C LYS A 6 17.92 2.80 27.05
N GLN A 7 16.73 2.22 26.92
CA GLN A 7 16.54 0.77 27.06
C GLN A 7 17.49 0.04 26.10
N PRO A 8 18.07 -1.12 26.51
CA PRO A 8 18.92 -1.90 25.62
C PRO A 8 18.14 -2.33 24.37
N ILE A 9 18.82 -2.36 23.23
CA ILE A 9 18.21 -2.77 21.96
C ILE A 9 18.07 -4.30 21.98
N LYS A 10 16.86 -4.80 21.71
CA LYS A 10 16.59 -6.23 21.54
C LYS A 10 16.90 -6.64 20.10
N TYR A 11 17.70 -7.69 19.93
CA TYR A 11 18.02 -8.28 18.63
C TYR A 11 17.17 -9.53 18.35
N MET A 12 16.91 -9.78 17.07
CA MET A 12 16.23 -10.97 16.54
C MET A 12 17.28 -11.84 15.84
N SER A 13 17.17 -13.17 15.93
CA SER A 13 18.07 -14.07 15.20
C SER A 13 17.74 -14.09 13.70
N ALA A 14 18.73 -14.36 12.83
CA ALA A 14 18.44 -14.47 11.39
C ALA A 14 17.49 -15.64 11.09
N ARG A 15 17.50 -16.68 11.93
CA ARG A 15 16.56 -17.80 11.86
C ARG A 15 15.12 -17.32 12.07
N GLU A 16 14.85 -16.59 13.15
CA GLU A 16 13.53 -16.02 13.44
C GLU A 16 13.10 -15.04 12.34
N PHE A 17 14.02 -14.23 11.82
CA PHE A 17 13.77 -13.29 10.72
C PHE A 17 13.33 -14.02 9.42
N HIS A 18 13.96 -15.15 9.11
CA HIS A 18 13.60 -15.99 7.97
C HIS A 18 12.29 -16.76 8.19
N GLU A 19 12.16 -17.46 9.33
CA GLU A 19 11.01 -18.33 9.63
C GLU A 19 9.71 -17.55 9.78
N THR A 20 9.74 -16.34 10.35
CA THR A 20 8.55 -15.48 10.50
C THR A 20 8.06 -14.90 9.18
N GLY A 21 8.91 -14.89 8.14
CA GLY A 21 8.58 -14.36 6.82
C GLY A 21 9.05 -12.93 6.55
N TYR A 22 9.80 -12.29 7.46
CA TYR A 22 10.33 -10.94 7.22
C TYR A 22 11.28 -10.90 6.03
N LEU A 23 12.18 -11.89 5.93
CA LEU A 23 13.09 -12.01 4.79
C LEU A 23 12.30 -12.15 3.48
N PHE A 24 11.29 -13.01 3.47
CA PHE A 24 10.45 -13.27 2.30
C PHE A 24 9.75 -11.99 1.82
N GLU A 25 9.08 -11.26 2.71
CA GLU A 25 8.38 -10.03 2.33
C GLU A 25 9.31 -8.87 2.00
N LEU A 26 10.46 -8.74 2.67
CA LEU A 26 11.49 -7.75 2.32
C LEU A 26 11.99 -7.99 0.89
N ASN A 27 12.29 -9.25 0.58
CA ASN A 27 12.71 -9.65 -0.75
C ASN A 27 11.57 -9.39 -1.76
N ARG A 28 10.37 -9.96 -1.56
CA ARG A 28 9.24 -9.86 -2.49
C ARG A 28 8.78 -8.43 -2.79
N CYS A 29 8.64 -7.60 -1.75
CA CYS A 29 8.01 -6.28 -1.89
C CYS A 29 8.99 -5.14 -2.18
N PHE A 30 10.27 -5.30 -1.83
CA PHE A 30 11.24 -4.20 -1.90
C PHE A 30 12.47 -4.55 -2.75
N LEU A 31 13.15 -5.65 -2.47
CA LEU A 31 14.43 -5.93 -3.14
C LEU A 31 14.24 -6.55 -4.53
N HIS A 32 13.31 -7.48 -4.69
CA HIS A 32 13.04 -8.18 -5.95
C HIS A 32 12.70 -7.23 -7.11
N PRO A 33 11.81 -6.23 -6.94
CA PRO A 33 11.55 -5.24 -7.99
C PRO A 33 12.77 -4.40 -8.39
N LEU A 34 13.84 -4.40 -7.59
CA LEU A 34 15.10 -3.71 -7.85
C LEU A 34 16.19 -4.67 -8.34
N GLY A 35 15.86 -5.92 -8.65
CA GLY A 35 16.84 -6.94 -9.06
C GLY A 35 17.75 -7.38 -7.92
N LEU A 36 17.32 -7.31 -6.66
CA LEU A 36 18.12 -7.68 -5.50
C LEU A 36 17.40 -8.73 -4.63
N ALA A 37 18.16 -9.51 -3.87
CA ALA A 37 17.61 -10.30 -2.77
C ALA A 37 18.61 -10.45 -1.63
N LEU A 38 18.12 -10.47 -0.39
CA LEU A 38 18.91 -10.77 0.79
C LEU A 38 18.95 -12.29 1.02
N GLU A 39 20.13 -12.82 1.29
CA GLU A 39 20.36 -14.25 1.54
C GLU A 39 20.58 -14.53 3.03
N VAL A 40 19.98 -15.61 3.51
CA VAL A 40 20.26 -16.18 4.84
C VAL A 40 20.81 -17.58 4.67
N LYS A 41 22.01 -17.81 5.21
CA LYS A 41 22.61 -19.13 5.27
C LYS A 41 22.01 -19.92 6.43
N THR A 42 21.57 -21.13 6.13
CA THR A 42 21.13 -22.14 7.10
C THR A 42 21.93 -23.43 6.89
N ASP A 43 22.10 -24.22 7.95
CA ASP A 43 22.68 -25.56 7.84
C ASP A 43 21.63 -26.58 8.31
N PRO A 44 21.10 -27.42 7.41
CA PRO A 44 20.10 -28.43 7.78
C PRO A 44 20.72 -29.63 8.51
N HIS A 45 22.04 -29.82 8.44
CA HIS A 45 22.75 -30.94 9.06
C HIS A 45 23.29 -30.61 10.44
N ASP A 46 23.50 -29.32 10.74
CA ASP A 46 23.85 -28.85 12.07
C ASP A 46 22.70 -28.03 12.70
N PRO A 47 21.88 -28.63 13.58
CA PRO A 47 20.80 -27.91 14.24
C PRO A 47 21.30 -26.82 15.20
N LYS A 48 22.59 -26.80 15.55
CA LYS A 48 23.22 -25.75 16.35
C LYS A 48 23.76 -24.61 15.48
N PHE A 49 23.78 -24.76 14.16
CA PHE A 49 24.21 -23.70 13.27
C PHE A 49 23.27 -22.51 13.39
N GLU A 50 23.81 -21.41 13.91
CA GLU A 50 23.08 -20.16 13.97
C GLU A 50 22.97 -19.58 12.56
N SER A 51 21.74 -19.48 12.07
CA SER A 51 21.48 -18.86 10.78
C SER A 51 22.03 -17.43 10.78
N SER A 52 22.62 -17.02 9.66
CA SER A 52 23.24 -15.71 9.50
C SER A 52 22.90 -15.13 8.13
N ILE A 53 22.86 -13.80 8.04
CA ILE A 53 22.75 -13.10 6.75
C ILE A 53 24.08 -13.31 6.02
N SER A 54 24.04 -13.94 4.85
CA SER A 54 25.24 -14.37 4.12
C SER A 54 25.61 -13.47 2.96
N GLY A 55 24.64 -12.84 2.30
CA GLY A 55 24.92 -12.03 1.11
C GLY A 55 23.71 -11.31 0.52
N ILE A 56 23.99 -10.62 -0.59
CA ILE A 56 22.99 -9.97 -1.44
C ILE A 56 23.16 -10.54 -2.84
N TRP A 57 22.08 -11.01 -3.43
CA TRP A 57 22.03 -11.43 -4.83
C TRP A 57 21.80 -10.20 -5.71
N ASP A 58 22.49 -10.11 -6.84
CA ASP A 58 22.46 -8.95 -7.76
C ASP A 58 22.08 -9.41 -9.18
N TYR A 59 20.86 -9.07 -9.55
CA TYR A 59 20.20 -9.31 -10.84
C TYR A 59 19.72 -7.98 -11.43
N ARG A 60 20.45 -6.87 -11.18
CA ARG A 60 20.08 -5.55 -11.72
C ARG A 60 20.20 -5.44 -13.24
N ASP A 61 20.90 -6.38 -13.88
CA ASP A 61 20.97 -6.49 -15.34
C ASP A 61 19.67 -7.08 -15.94
N ASP A 62 18.79 -7.68 -15.12
CA ASP A 62 17.48 -8.16 -15.55
C ASP A 62 16.41 -7.07 -15.35
N GLU A 63 15.77 -6.64 -16.45
CA GLU A 63 14.78 -5.55 -16.43
C GLU A 63 13.54 -5.85 -15.57
N GLU A 64 13.16 -7.12 -15.46
CA GLU A 64 12.02 -7.56 -14.63
C GLU A 64 12.38 -7.67 -13.13
N GLY A 65 13.68 -7.52 -12.80
CA GLY A 65 14.23 -7.78 -11.48
C GLY A 65 14.23 -9.27 -11.15
N MET A 66 14.10 -9.58 -9.86
CA MET A 66 14.07 -10.95 -9.36
C MET A 66 12.65 -11.41 -9.09
N ARG A 67 12.34 -12.68 -9.37
CA ARG A 67 11.07 -13.29 -9.00
C ARG A 67 11.28 -14.59 -8.25
N PHE A 68 10.36 -14.89 -7.34
CA PHE A 68 10.20 -16.27 -6.90
C PHE A 68 9.66 -17.11 -8.05
N GLY A 69 9.83 -18.43 -7.97
CA GLY A 69 9.09 -19.36 -8.81
C GLY A 69 7.59 -19.35 -8.46
N GLU A 70 6.93 -20.48 -8.66
CA GLU A 70 5.56 -20.65 -8.19
C GLU A 70 5.51 -20.56 -6.66
N LEU A 71 4.71 -19.63 -6.14
CA LEU A 71 4.54 -19.43 -4.70
C LEU A 71 3.58 -20.48 -4.14
N GLY A 72 4.02 -21.17 -3.09
CA GLY A 72 3.25 -22.21 -2.42
C GLY A 72 2.40 -21.68 -1.26
N ALA A 73 1.64 -22.59 -0.64
CA ALA A 73 0.84 -22.27 0.53
C ALA A 73 1.68 -21.74 1.72
N ASP A 74 2.93 -22.20 1.86
CA ASP A 74 3.80 -21.74 2.95
C ASP A 74 4.34 -20.33 2.72
N ASP A 75 4.56 -19.94 1.46
CA ASP A 75 4.93 -18.56 1.11
C ASP A 75 3.76 -17.60 1.39
N GLN A 76 2.54 -18.01 1.04
CA GLN A 76 1.35 -17.23 1.35
C GLN A 76 1.18 -17.04 2.86
N LYS A 77 1.38 -18.09 3.67
CA LYS A 77 1.34 -17.97 5.14
C LYS A 77 2.36 -16.95 5.66
N LYS A 78 3.58 -16.94 5.13
CA LYS A 78 4.61 -15.94 5.50
C LYS A 78 4.14 -14.53 5.16
N ALA A 79 3.59 -14.31 3.97
CA ALA A 79 3.05 -13.02 3.57
C ALA A 79 1.91 -12.57 4.50
N ASP A 80 0.97 -13.46 4.82
CA ASP A 80 -0.18 -13.18 5.69
C ASP A 80 0.25 -12.80 7.11
N VAL A 81 1.24 -13.50 7.67
CA VAL A 81 1.80 -13.19 8.99
C VAL A 81 2.37 -11.78 9.03
N ILE A 82 3.15 -11.38 8.01
CA ILE A 82 3.76 -10.06 7.95
C ILE A 82 2.70 -8.98 7.71
N GLU A 83 1.69 -9.22 6.88
CA GLU A 83 0.61 -8.27 6.65
C GLU A 83 -0.22 -8.06 7.92
N LYS A 84 -0.49 -9.13 8.69
CA LYS A 84 -1.12 -9.00 10.01
C LYS A 84 -0.26 -8.16 10.95
N LEU A 85 1.04 -8.46 11.08
CA LEU A 85 1.96 -7.71 11.95
C LEU A 85 2.09 -6.24 11.53
N ARG A 86 1.98 -5.97 10.23
CA ARG A 86 1.92 -4.61 9.67
C ARG A 86 0.63 -3.92 10.14
N SER A 87 -0.53 -4.51 9.86
CA SER A 87 -1.85 -3.97 10.21
C SER A 87 -1.96 -3.65 11.71
N ASP A 88 -1.50 -4.56 12.57
CA ASP A 88 -1.49 -4.40 14.03
C ASP A 88 -0.69 -3.18 14.51
N ARG A 89 0.29 -2.70 13.71
CA ARG A 89 1.19 -1.58 14.07
C ARG A 89 0.83 -0.27 13.40
N VAL A 90 0.12 -0.28 12.27
CA VAL A 90 -0.17 0.92 11.47
C VAL A 90 -0.86 1.98 12.31
N ALA A 91 -1.95 1.64 12.99
CA ALA A 91 -2.74 2.60 13.77
C ALA A 91 -1.90 3.29 14.86
N ALA A 92 -1.17 2.50 15.66
CA ALA A 92 -0.33 3.03 16.73
C ALA A 92 0.83 3.89 16.19
N ARG A 93 1.43 3.49 15.07
CA ARG A 93 2.55 4.20 14.46
C ARG A 93 2.10 5.53 13.83
N VAL A 94 1.02 5.51 13.06
CA VAL A 94 0.44 6.72 12.46
C VAL A 94 -0.03 7.68 13.54
N SER A 95 -0.75 7.20 14.57
CA SER A 95 -1.19 8.04 15.69
C SER A 95 -0.03 8.71 16.42
N LYS A 96 1.08 7.99 16.64
CA LYS A 96 2.21 8.50 17.43
C LYS A 96 3.23 9.30 16.63
N LEU A 97 3.48 8.93 15.37
CA LEU A 97 4.54 9.50 14.55
C LEU A 97 4.02 10.36 13.39
N GLY A 98 2.72 10.28 13.08
CA GLY A 98 2.12 10.97 11.93
C GLY A 98 2.37 10.30 10.58
N TYR A 99 3.05 9.13 10.55
CA TYR A 99 3.36 8.42 9.32
C TYR A 99 3.50 6.91 9.55
N TRP A 100 3.20 6.15 8.50
CA TRP A 100 3.48 4.71 8.46
C TRP A 100 4.93 4.44 8.08
N ILE A 101 5.33 4.89 6.89
CA ILE A 101 6.72 4.86 6.40
C ILE A 101 7.39 6.17 6.81
N GLN A 102 8.58 6.09 7.38
CA GLN A 102 9.31 7.29 7.78
C GLN A 102 9.69 8.11 6.55
N PRO A 103 9.26 9.39 6.46
CA PRO A 103 9.65 10.24 5.34
C PRO A 103 11.16 10.50 5.39
N CYS A 104 11.78 10.61 4.21
CA CYS A 104 13.13 11.13 4.11
C CYS A 104 13.12 12.61 4.49
N LYS A 105 14.17 13.08 5.16
CA LYS A 105 14.37 14.52 5.33
C LYS A 105 14.65 15.08 3.94
N VAL A 106 13.71 15.85 3.40
CA VAL A 106 14.01 16.70 2.27
C VAL A 106 14.77 17.87 2.86
N GLU A 107 16.10 17.85 2.77
CA GLU A 107 16.85 19.06 2.98
C GLU A 107 16.39 20.02 1.88
N GLU A 108 15.66 21.07 2.27
CA GLU A 108 15.42 22.19 1.39
C GLU A 108 16.80 22.72 1.03
N LYS A 109 17.35 22.27 -0.11
CA LYS A 109 18.51 22.92 -0.70
C LYS A 109 18.11 24.37 -0.81
N ALA A 110 18.74 25.22 0.00
CA ALA A 110 18.51 26.63 -0.03
C ALA A 110 18.64 27.06 -1.50
N ALA A 111 17.58 27.66 -2.05
CA ALA A 111 17.54 28.09 -3.44
C ALA A 111 18.65 29.12 -3.78
N SER A 112 19.47 29.50 -2.80
CA SER A 112 20.63 30.37 -2.92
C SER A 112 21.84 29.76 -3.63
N ASP A 113 21.95 28.44 -3.75
CA ASP A 113 23.12 27.77 -4.36
C ASP A 113 22.91 27.38 -5.83
N VAL A 114 21.88 27.92 -6.51
CA VAL A 114 21.86 27.89 -7.97
C VAL A 114 22.82 28.98 -8.44
N PRO A 115 24.03 28.65 -8.94
CA PRO A 115 24.87 29.67 -9.54
C PRO A 115 24.06 30.37 -10.62
N SER A 116 23.99 31.69 -10.53
CA SER A 116 23.51 32.57 -11.60
C SER A 116 24.50 32.52 -12.78
N SER A 117 24.75 31.33 -13.32
CA SER A 117 25.35 31.22 -14.64
C SER A 117 24.26 31.65 -15.60
N GLY A 118 24.37 32.88 -16.12
CA GLY A 118 23.46 33.51 -17.06
C GLY A 118 23.40 32.82 -18.43
N HIS A 119 23.31 31.50 -18.46
CA HIS A 119 22.91 30.73 -19.62
C HIS A 119 21.55 30.13 -19.28
N ALA A 120 20.50 30.79 -19.77
CA ALA A 120 19.17 30.21 -19.78
C ALA A 120 19.22 28.94 -20.63
N ILE A 121 19.43 27.79 -19.99
CA ILE A 121 19.07 26.51 -20.58
C ILE A 121 17.54 26.56 -20.60
N GLU A 122 16.95 26.76 -21.78
CA GLU A 122 15.52 26.52 -21.98
C GLU A 122 15.26 25.08 -21.52
N MET A 123 14.68 24.92 -20.34
CA MET A 123 14.16 23.63 -19.93
C MET A 123 13.12 23.27 -20.99
N PRO A 124 13.20 22.09 -21.62
CA PRO A 124 12.16 21.66 -22.53
C PRO A 124 10.85 21.74 -21.77
N LYS A 125 9.85 22.40 -22.36
CA LYS A 125 8.50 22.47 -21.79
C LYS A 125 8.04 21.04 -21.59
N VAL A 126 8.14 20.54 -20.36
CA VAL A 126 7.58 19.25 -20.00
C VAL A 126 6.08 19.49 -19.95
N ASP A 127 5.39 18.99 -20.96
CA ASP A 127 3.94 19.07 -20.99
C ASP A 127 3.39 18.46 -19.70
N PRO A 128 2.40 19.10 -19.05
CA PRO A 128 1.78 18.52 -17.88
C PRO A 128 1.28 17.11 -18.23
N PRO A 129 1.42 16.14 -17.31
CA PRO A 129 0.97 14.77 -17.55
C PRO A 129 -0.48 14.79 -18.00
N ARG A 130 -0.79 14.00 -19.04
CA ARG A 130 -2.13 13.96 -19.63
C ARG A 130 -3.12 13.58 -18.54
N ALA A 131 -4.38 13.97 -18.71
CA ALA A 131 -5.42 13.66 -17.72
C ALA A 131 -5.52 12.15 -17.44
N SER A 132 -5.24 11.31 -18.45
CA SER A 132 -5.10 9.85 -18.33
C SER A 132 -4.00 9.42 -17.36
N ASP A 133 -2.84 10.06 -17.43
CA ASP A 133 -1.66 9.68 -16.64
C ASP A 133 -1.87 10.08 -15.17
N ARG A 134 -2.53 11.21 -14.94
CA ARG A 134 -2.96 11.64 -13.60
C ARG A 134 -3.94 10.66 -12.97
N ALA A 135 -4.87 10.11 -13.76
CA ALA A 135 -5.82 9.12 -13.27
C ALA A 135 -5.13 7.81 -12.85
N VAL A 136 -4.15 7.33 -13.64
CA VAL A 136 -3.36 6.12 -13.32
C VAL A 136 -2.53 6.32 -12.05
N ILE A 137 -1.90 7.48 -11.89
CA ILE A 137 -1.12 7.81 -10.69
C ILE A 137 -2.02 7.87 -9.44
N LEU A 138 -3.22 8.45 -9.58
CA LEU A 138 -4.19 8.53 -8.49
C LEU A 138 -4.72 7.14 -8.11
N GLU A 139 -5.03 6.29 -9.09
CA GLU A 139 -5.47 4.91 -8.88
C GLU A 139 -4.44 4.10 -8.10
N LYS A 140 -3.17 4.16 -8.51
CA LYS A 140 -2.06 3.45 -7.86
C LYS A 140 -1.78 3.94 -6.44
N ARG A 141 -2.05 5.23 -6.15
CA ARG A 141 -1.94 5.78 -4.79
C ARG A 141 -3.10 5.37 -3.91
N LEU A 142 -4.32 5.42 -4.45
CA LEU A 142 -5.53 5.03 -3.71
C LEU A 142 -5.57 3.53 -3.43
N SER A 143 -5.05 2.66 -4.32
CA SER A 143 -5.03 1.21 -4.10
C SER A 143 -4.20 0.76 -2.88
N LEU A 144 -3.33 1.63 -2.36
CA LEU A 144 -2.49 1.37 -1.19
C LEU A 144 -3.14 1.79 0.13
N LEU A 145 -4.29 2.47 0.09
CA LEU A 145 -5.00 2.95 1.26
C LEU A 145 -6.13 1.97 1.66
N PRO A 146 -6.44 1.85 2.97
CA PRO A 146 -7.66 1.18 3.43
C PRO A 146 -8.92 1.78 2.79
N LEU A 147 -9.98 0.98 2.63
CA LEU A 147 -11.21 1.41 1.93
C LEU A 147 -11.81 2.72 2.48
N GLU A 148 -11.80 2.90 3.79
CA GLU A 148 -12.32 4.10 4.46
C GLU A 148 -11.50 5.36 4.10
N GLU A 149 -10.18 5.24 4.05
CA GLU A 149 -9.29 6.34 3.66
C GLU A 149 -9.39 6.64 2.16
N ARG A 150 -9.60 5.62 1.31
CA ARG A 150 -9.88 5.80 -0.12
C ARG A 150 -11.15 6.60 -0.34
N LEU A 151 -12.21 6.28 0.38
CA LEU A 151 -13.50 6.97 0.28
C LEU A 151 -13.40 8.42 0.76
N ARG A 152 -12.67 8.67 1.86
CA ARG A 152 -12.38 10.03 2.34
C ARG A 152 -11.53 10.82 1.36
N ALA A 153 -10.50 10.21 0.77
CA ALA A 153 -9.64 10.86 -0.23
C ALA A 153 -10.39 11.24 -1.52
N LEU A 154 -11.51 10.58 -1.79
CA LEU A 154 -12.41 10.87 -2.91
C LEU A 154 -13.58 11.81 -2.53
N ASP A 155 -13.65 12.28 -1.28
CA ASP A 155 -14.76 13.07 -0.72
C ASP A 155 -16.15 12.47 -1.02
N LEU A 156 -16.24 11.13 -0.90
CA LEU A 156 -17.47 10.38 -1.13
C LEU A 156 -18.19 10.08 0.19
N GLU A 157 -19.46 10.46 0.29
CA GLU A 157 -20.36 10.04 1.37
C GLU A 157 -21.19 8.82 0.92
N ILE A 158 -21.26 7.79 1.78
CA ILE A 158 -22.10 6.61 1.56
C ILE A 158 -23.46 6.85 2.21
N TYR A 159 -24.54 6.73 1.44
CA TYR A 159 -25.90 6.70 1.95
C TYR A 159 -26.54 5.33 1.71
N VAL A 160 -27.14 4.76 2.75
CA VAL A 160 -28.03 3.61 2.64
C VAL A 160 -29.45 4.14 2.58
N SER A 161 -30.14 3.92 1.47
CA SER A 161 -31.57 4.19 1.37
C SER A 161 -32.32 2.96 1.86
N SER A 162 -32.86 3.02 3.09
CA SER A 162 -33.96 2.16 3.52
C SER A 162 -35.22 3.01 3.66
N GLU A 163 -36.37 2.50 3.22
CA GLU A 163 -37.68 3.16 3.42
C GLU A 163 -38.12 3.16 4.89
N GLU A 164 -37.37 2.50 5.77
CA GLU A 164 -37.58 2.52 7.21
C GLU A 164 -36.32 3.05 7.91
N ALA A 165 -36.49 4.07 8.75
CA ALA A 165 -35.42 4.69 9.50
C ALA A 165 -34.90 3.74 10.59
N VAL A 166 -33.80 3.06 10.30
CA VAL A 166 -33.02 2.31 11.30
C VAL A 166 -31.71 3.05 11.53
N PRO A 167 -31.31 3.34 12.78
CA PRO A 167 -30.00 3.91 13.07
C PRO A 167 -28.87 2.97 12.61
N LEU A 168 -27.91 3.52 11.86
CA LEU A 168 -26.75 2.78 11.36
C LEU A 168 -25.72 2.60 12.47
N GLU A 169 -25.64 1.40 13.03
CA GLU A 169 -24.36 0.87 13.51
C GLU A 169 -23.62 0.30 12.29
N LEU A 170 -22.35 0.67 12.14
CA LEU A 170 -21.47 0.15 11.08
C LEU A 170 -21.11 -1.31 11.41
N VAL A 171 -22.06 -2.21 11.15
CA VAL A 171 -21.81 -3.66 11.26
C VAL A 171 -21.20 -4.12 9.93
N HIS A 172 -19.98 -4.63 10.00
CA HIS A 172 -19.25 -5.18 8.87
C HIS A 172 -19.86 -6.52 8.43
N THR A 173 -20.98 -6.47 7.71
CA THR A 173 -21.59 -7.65 7.07
C THR A 173 -21.42 -7.51 5.56
N GLY A 174 -20.69 -8.46 4.96
CA GLY A 174 -20.25 -8.42 3.57
C GLY A 174 -21.35 -8.64 2.53
N GLU A 175 -22.26 -7.67 2.36
CA GLU A 175 -23.28 -7.71 1.32
C GLU A 175 -23.59 -6.29 0.79
N ALA A 176 -23.33 -6.02 -0.51
CA ALA A 176 -24.15 -5.12 -1.35
C ALA A 176 -23.64 -5.03 -2.80
N LEU A 177 -24.59 -4.97 -3.74
CA LEU A 177 -24.39 -4.58 -5.14
C LEU A 177 -24.53 -3.05 -5.28
N VAL A 178 -23.64 -2.41 -6.03
CA VAL A 178 -23.60 -0.94 -6.20
C VAL A 178 -23.96 -0.55 -7.63
N THR A 179 -24.95 0.32 -7.80
CA THR A 179 -25.27 0.96 -9.09
C THR A 179 -25.05 2.47 -8.96
N VAL A 180 -24.10 3.03 -9.71
CA VAL A 180 -23.81 4.48 -9.72
C VAL A 180 -24.29 5.10 -11.02
N THR A 181 -25.26 6.00 -10.97
CA THR A 181 -25.65 6.87 -12.09
C THR A 181 -25.08 8.27 -11.88
N ALA A 182 -24.21 8.73 -12.77
CA ALA A 182 -23.66 10.08 -12.73
C ALA A 182 -24.01 10.87 -13.99
N LYS A 183 -24.51 12.10 -13.80
CA LYS A 183 -24.50 13.15 -14.83
C LYS A 183 -23.18 13.91 -14.70
N TYR A 184 -22.52 14.15 -15.83
CA TYR A 184 -21.25 14.85 -16.07
C TYR A 184 -19.97 13.99 -16.18
N MET A 185 -19.20 14.27 -17.25
CA MET A 185 -18.20 13.38 -17.87
C MET A 185 -16.95 13.06 -17.03
N ASN A 186 -16.69 13.73 -15.91
CA ASN A 186 -15.58 13.39 -15.00
C ASN A 186 -15.95 12.35 -13.92
N ALA A 187 -17.25 12.07 -13.74
CA ALA A 187 -17.70 11.02 -12.84
C ALA A 187 -17.66 9.62 -13.47
N ILE A 188 -17.53 9.53 -14.81
CA ILE A 188 -17.63 8.28 -15.55
C ILE A 188 -16.47 7.33 -15.21
N THR A 189 -15.24 7.82 -15.02
CA THR A 189 -14.09 6.99 -14.64
C THR A 189 -14.23 6.44 -13.21
N THR A 190 -14.67 7.27 -12.26
CA THR A 190 -14.94 6.85 -10.87
C THR A 190 -16.09 5.86 -10.80
N VAL A 191 -17.14 6.06 -11.61
CA VAL A 191 -18.29 5.16 -11.75
C VAL A 191 -17.85 3.83 -12.36
N ILE A 192 -17.10 3.81 -13.46
CA ILE A 192 -16.63 2.57 -14.11
C ILE A 192 -15.72 1.78 -13.15
N TRP A 193 -14.89 2.46 -12.37
CA TRP A 193 -13.99 1.84 -11.41
C TRP A 193 -14.70 1.25 -10.18
N LEU A 194 -15.64 1.99 -9.58
CA LEU A 194 -16.53 1.48 -8.53
C LEU A 194 -17.36 0.29 -9.04
N THR A 195 -17.92 0.39 -10.24
CA THR A 195 -18.71 -0.68 -10.85
C THR A 195 -17.87 -1.95 -11.00
N ARG A 196 -16.65 -1.87 -11.58
CA ARG A 196 -15.75 -3.02 -11.74
C ARG A 196 -15.31 -3.65 -10.43
N THR A 197 -15.06 -2.83 -9.40
CA THR A 197 -14.65 -3.31 -8.07
C THR A 197 -15.81 -4.05 -7.39
N CYS A 198 -17.05 -3.57 -7.56
CA CYS A 198 -18.24 -4.20 -7.02
C CYS A 198 -18.68 -5.44 -7.81
N THR A 199 -18.54 -5.47 -9.14
CA THR A 199 -18.91 -6.66 -9.96
C THR A 199 -18.01 -7.86 -9.68
N ARG A 200 -16.74 -7.64 -9.30
CA ARG A 200 -15.83 -8.72 -8.88
C ARG A 200 -16.20 -9.35 -7.54
N TYR A 201 -16.94 -8.64 -6.70
CA TYR A 201 -17.39 -9.11 -5.39
C TYR A 201 -18.80 -9.72 -5.41
N SER A 202 -19.59 -9.52 -6.47
CA SER A 202 -21.00 -9.91 -6.53
C SER A 202 -21.29 -11.24 -7.24
N SER A 203 -20.27 -12.02 -7.62
CA SER A 203 -20.45 -13.26 -8.40
C SER A 203 -20.99 -14.46 -7.60
N GLY A 204 -21.80 -14.23 -6.56
CA GLY A 204 -22.35 -15.28 -5.71
C GLY A 204 -23.55 -14.91 -4.84
N LEU A 205 -24.37 -13.91 -5.22
CA LEU A 205 -25.41 -13.37 -4.31
C LEU A 205 -26.80 -13.28 -4.94
N ASP A 206 -27.82 -13.51 -4.10
CA ASP A 206 -29.25 -13.59 -4.40
C ASP A 206 -29.90 -12.20 -4.66
N SER A 207 -31.01 -12.21 -5.39
CA SER A 207 -31.71 -11.11 -6.06
C SER A 207 -32.43 -10.08 -5.17
N THR A 208 -32.29 -10.13 -3.85
CA THR A 208 -33.04 -9.25 -2.93
C THR A 208 -32.19 -8.04 -2.51
N THR A 209 -32.06 -7.02 -3.37
CA THR A 209 -31.03 -5.97 -3.23
C THR A 209 -31.53 -4.68 -2.55
N ARG A 210 -30.86 -4.27 -1.46
CA ARG A 210 -30.88 -2.89 -0.92
C ARG A 210 -30.03 -1.95 -1.80
N LYS A 211 -30.53 -0.75 -2.11
CA LYS A 211 -29.81 0.23 -2.93
C LYS A 211 -28.84 1.06 -2.08
N LEU A 212 -27.55 0.96 -2.37
CA LEU A 212 -26.56 1.94 -1.92
C LEU A 212 -26.52 3.12 -2.88
N ILE A 213 -26.67 4.33 -2.36
CA ILE A 213 -26.62 5.58 -3.14
C ILE A 213 -25.37 6.35 -2.70
N PHE A 214 -24.51 6.66 -3.66
CA PHE A 214 -23.34 7.52 -3.44
C PHE A 214 -23.69 8.94 -3.86
N ARG A 215 -23.42 9.92 -3.01
CA ARG A 215 -23.63 11.34 -3.33
C ARG A 215 -22.29 12.06 -3.24
N LEU A 216 -21.92 12.75 -4.33
CA LEU A 216 -20.81 13.68 -4.31
C LEU A 216 -21.18 14.87 -3.43
N ARG A 217 -20.28 15.25 -2.52
CA ARG A 217 -20.41 16.49 -1.77
C ARG A 217 -20.36 17.65 -2.77
N LYS A 218 -21.33 18.56 -2.69
CA LYS A 218 -21.21 19.82 -3.44
C LYS A 218 -20.07 20.62 -2.80
N PRO A 219 -19.21 21.26 -3.60
CA PRO A 219 -18.15 22.13 -3.09
C PRO A 219 -18.70 23.25 -2.22
#